data_AF-A0A961X4E2-F1
#
_entry.id   AF-A0A961X4E2-F1
#
_cell.length_a   1.000
_cell.length_b   1.000
_cell.length_c   1.000
_cell.angle_alpha   90.00
_cell.angle_beta   90.00
_cell.angle_gamma   90.00
#
_symmetry.space_group_name_H-M   'P 1'
#
loop_
_entity.id
_entity.type
_entity.pdbx_description
1 polymer ?
#
loop_
_entity_poly.entity_id
_entity_poly.type
_entity_poly.pdbx_seq_one_letter_code
_entity_poly.pdbx_strand_id
1 'polypeptide(L)'
;QFIAGGGSAGELAQRPLWLEGEHGRLLDDWESLKKHLRAHRSGWDVWIRWYDAVLAGKPTPSGEELDIFRVTLDSEEDWKKSPRAINALIRKKEKEIAGREPPSIPQDVPGLAWDVDPREGLLTPVFHPGDLGTQETDDLERMRPFLLECANDLCAAIAATSSNSVKAILTNHAARYRSSIDKHASQVSIDEVYYAGVRLRNATEQMRREAEDEGMPREAAQIGEAVNSVLGLHGPFVLATERGRQHDENARRDTRTKAQDVAYKLKAEELAKSIGQSHGLVTEKGKAELIEINAEAGTGPFPERSTAAAEAANSNLLGKIARMVITETVKELAKKSAVGVAAIGAGTTITNAAIPWLTINGTLLASLAATSPETLHWLPHFMTWLRARISLTAKK
;
A
#
# COMPACT_ATOMS: atom_id res chain seq x y z
N GLN A 1 13.05 -13.14 29.15
CA GLN A 1 14.07 -13.46 28.13
C GLN A 1 13.75 -12.90 26.74
N PHE A 2 12.48 -12.62 26.37
CA PHE A 2 12.13 -12.12 25.03
C PHE A 2 12.86 -10.84 24.59
N ILE A 3 12.80 -9.76 25.40
CA ILE A 3 13.51 -8.50 25.08
C ILE A 3 15.03 -8.69 25.08
N ALA A 4 15.55 -9.47 26.04
CA ALA A 4 16.97 -9.81 26.10
C ALA A 4 17.45 -10.64 24.87
N GLY A 5 16.51 -11.29 24.16
CA GLY A 5 16.76 -12.00 22.91
C GLY A 5 16.59 -11.14 21.65
N GLY A 6 16.46 -9.81 21.78
CA GLY A 6 16.33 -8.89 20.66
C GLY A 6 14.89 -8.57 20.23
N GLY A 7 13.88 -9.11 20.92
CA GLY A 7 12.48 -8.76 20.67
C GLY A 7 12.16 -7.33 21.14
N SER A 8 11.35 -6.61 20.37
CA SER A 8 10.89 -5.26 20.71
C SER A 8 9.77 -5.29 21.77
N ALA A 9 9.58 -4.16 22.45
CA ALA A 9 8.46 -4.00 23.39
C ALA A 9 7.09 -4.14 22.70
N GLY A 10 6.97 -3.67 21.45
CA GLY A 10 5.76 -3.81 20.64
C GLY A 10 5.44 -5.26 20.31
N GLU A 11 6.44 -6.05 19.90
CA GLU A 11 6.25 -7.48 19.66
C GLU A 11 5.90 -8.23 20.95
N LEU A 12 6.50 -7.86 22.08
CA LEU A 12 6.15 -8.44 23.38
C LEU A 12 4.69 -8.16 23.75
N ALA A 13 4.22 -6.93 23.51
CA ALA A 13 2.85 -6.51 23.80
C ALA A 13 1.80 -7.19 22.91
N GLN A 14 2.19 -7.73 21.75
CA GLN A 14 1.31 -8.50 20.86
C GLN A 14 1.29 -10.01 21.16
N ARG A 15 2.08 -10.49 22.13
CA ARG A 15 2.02 -11.90 22.53
C ARG A 15 0.81 -12.15 23.42
N PRO A 16 0.16 -13.33 23.31
CA PRO A 16 -0.80 -13.76 24.30
C PRO A 16 -0.19 -13.68 25.69
N LEU A 17 -0.93 -13.09 26.63
CA LEU A 17 -0.47 -12.92 28.01
C LEU A 17 -0.10 -14.28 28.64
N TRP A 18 -0.77 -15.35 28.20
CA TRP A 18 -0.67 -16.71 28.70
C TRP A 18 -0.05 -17.62 27.63
N LEU A 19 1.10 -18.25 27.92
CA LEU A 19 1.88 -19.10 26.99
C LEU A 19 1.32 -20.53 26.94
N GLU A 20 1.10 -21.14 25.77
CA GLU A 20 0.46 -22.46 25.59
C GLU A 20 0.80 -23.51 26.68
N GLY A 21 -0.23 -24.05 27.36
CA GLY A 21 -0.11 -25.24 28.25
C GLY A 21 -0.54 -25.08 29.71
N GLU A 22 -0.76 -23.88 30.25
CA GLU A 22 -0.91 -23.66 31.72
C GLU A 22 -2.29 -23.12 32.18
N HIS A 23 -3.38 -23.23 31.40
CA HIS A 23 -4.47 -22.24 31.53
C HIS A 23 -5.87 -22.72 31.88
N GLY A 24 -6.12 -24.03 32.01
CA GLY A 24 -7.49 -24.53 32.16
C GLY A 24 -8.27 -23.84 33.29
N ARG A 25 -7.70 -23.84 34.50
CA ARG A 25 -8.35 -23.25 35.68
C ARG A 25 -8.42 -21.72 35.63
N LEU A 26 -7.38 -21.04 35.13
CA LEU A 26 -7.35 -19.57 35.06
C LEU A 26 -8.35 -19.03 34.02
N LEU A 27 -8.56 -19.75 32.91
CA LEU A 27 -9.59 -19.43 31.93
C LEU A 27 -10.99 -19.59 32.54
N ASP A 28 -11.23 -20.69 33.25
CA ASP A 28 -12.52 -20.93 33.92
C ASP A 28 -12.81 -19.86 34.99
N ASP A 29 -11.80 -19.50 35.79
CA ASP A 29 -11.89 -18.45 36.81
C ASP A 29 -12.15 -17.07 36.15
N TRP A 30 -11.49 -16.77 35.03
CA TRP A 30 -11.73 -15.55 34.26
C TRP A 30 -13.14 -15.50 33.66
N GLU A 31 -13.63 -16.60 33.07
CA GLU A 31 -15.00 -16.68 32.54
C GLU A 31 -16.04 -16.52 33.66
N SER A 32 -15.80 -17.10 34.82
CA SER A 32 -16.62 -16.90 36.01
C SER A 32 -16.61 -15.43 36.45
N LEU A 33 -15.44 -14.81 36.54
CA LEU A 33 -15.32 -13.39 36.91
C LEU A 33 -16.04 -12.47 35.90
N LYS A 34 -15.91 -12.72 34.58
CA LYS A 34 -16.63 -11.97 33.55
C LYS A 34 -18.14 -11.99 33.76
N LYS A 35 -18.71 -13.15 34.10
CA LYS A 35 -20.15 -13.29 34.39
C LYS A 35 -20.54 -12.44 35.60
N HIS A 36 -19.77 -12.49 36.69
CA HIS A 36 -20.02 -11.70 37.90
C HIS A 36 -19.91 -10.18 37.63
N LEU A 37 -18.86 -9.74 36.92
CA LEU A 37 -18.66 -8.33 36.57
C LEU A 37 -19.79 -7.80 35.68
N ARG A 38 -20.25 -8.57 34.70
CA ARG A 38 -21.40 -8.19 33.85
C ARG A 38 -22.70 -8.10 34.63
N ALA A 39 -22.94 -9.01 35.57
CA ALA A 39 -24.12 -8.98 36.44
C ALA A 39 -24.21 -7.71 37.29
N HIS A 40 -23.07 -7.12 37.66
CA HIS A 40 -23.01 -5.93 38.51
C HIS A 40 -23.47 -4.63 37.81
N ARG A 41 -23.71 -4.63 36.49
CA ARG A 41 -24.18 -3.49 35.66
C ARG A 41 -23.37 -2.18 35.77
N SER A 42 -22.18 -2.20 36.38
CA SER A 42 -21.28 -1.04 36.52
C SER A 42 -20.45 -0.74 35.27
N GLY A 43 -20.82 -1.32 34.13
CA GLY A 43 -20.19 -1.04 32.84
C GLY A 43 -18.81 -1.67 32.61
N TRP A 44 -18.50 -2.75 33.33
CA TRP A 44 -17.21 -3.48 33.31
C TRP A 44 -16.77 -4.00 31.93
N ASP A 45 -17.64 -3.99 30.92
CA ASP A 45 -17.32 -4.41 29.56
C ASP A 45 -16.09 -3.73 28.96
N VAL A 46 -15.76 -2.49 29.39
CA VAL A 46 -14.57 -1.76 28.91
C VAL A 46 -13.26 -2.40 29.34
N TRP A 47 -13.23 -3.02 30.53
CA TRP A 47 -12.08 -3.73 31.06
C TRP A 47 -12.07 -5.18 30.61
N ILE A 48 -13.24 -5.82 30.56
CA ILE A 48 -13.38 -7.19 30.06
C ILE A 48 -12.85 -7.29 28.63
N ARG A 49 -13.29 -6.41 27.73
CA ARG A 49 -12.81 -6.42 26.33
C ARG A 49 -11.32 -6.11 26.22
N TRP A 50 -10.83 -5.18 27.03
CA TRP A 50 -9.41 -4.84 27.05
C TRP A 50 -8.58 -6.05 27.47
N TYR A 51 -8.97 -6.70 28.57
CA TYR A 51 -8.28 -7.88 29.09
C TYR A 51 -8.40 -9.08 28.15
N ASP A 52 -9.57 -9.36 27.57
CA ASP A 52 -9.75 -10.42 26.57
C ASP A 52 -8.84 -10.19 25.34
N ALA A 53 -8.63 -8.93 24.93
CA ALA A 53 -7.72 -8.60 23.83
C ALA A 53 -6.26 -8.85 24.22
N VAL A 54 -5.81 -8.36 25.37
CA VAL A 54 -4.45 -8.60 25.91
C VAL A 54 -4.19 -10.10 26.08
N LEU A 55 -5.16 -10.83 26.64
CA LEU A 55 -5.08 -12.26 26.85
C LEU A 55 -4.83 -13.01 25.53
N ALA A 56 -5.50 -12.59 24.46
CA ALA A 56 -5.38 -13.18 23.14
C ALA A 56 -4.19 -12.66 22.32
N GLY A 57 -3.36 -11.75 22.84
CA GLY A 57 -2.31 -11.08 22.07
C GLY A 57 -2.86 -10.21 20.94
N LYS A 58 -4.09 -9.72 21.08
CA LYS A 58 -4.77 -8.90 20.07
C LYS A 58 -4.64 -7.42 20.42
N PRO A 59 -4.68 -6.53 19.42
CA PRO A 59 -4.77 -5.09 19.66
C PRO A 59 -5.95 -4.74 20.59
N THR A 60 -5.70 -3.85 21.55
CA THR A 60 -6.70 -3.43 22.53
C THR A 60 -7.81 -2.58 21.89
N PRO A 61 -9.04 -2.58 22.47
CA PRO A 61 -10.13 -1.78 21.94
C PRO A 61 -9.79 -0.29 21.95
N SER A 62 -9.95 0.37 20.80
CA SER A 62 -9.62 1.79 20.56
C SER A 62 -8.14 2.17 20.65
N GLY A 63 -7.25 1.18 20.70
CA GLY A 63 -5.80 1.35 20.53
C GLY A 63 -5.09 2.07 21.69
N GLU A 64 -3.84 2.44 21.40
CA GLU A 64 -2.86 2.96 22.36
C GLU A 64 -3.35 4.20 23.12
N GLU A 65 -4.05 5.13 22.47
CA GLU A 65 -4.54 6.33 23.15
C GLU A 65 -5.48 6.00 24.32
N LEU A 66 -6.35 4.99 24.16
CA LEU A 66 -7.24 4.59 25.24
C LEU A 66 -6.49 3.82 26.33
N ASP A 67 -5.44 3.08 25.97
CA ASP A 67 -4.59 2.41 26.96
C ASP A 67 -3.81 3.42 27.78
N ILE A 68 -3.24 4.45 27.13
CA ILE A 68 -2.64 5.61 27.81
C ILE A 68 -3.68 6.25 28.71
N PHE A 69 -4.88 6.55 28.20
CA PHE A 69 -5.95 7.14 29.02
C PHE A 69 -6.29 6.28 30.25
N ARG A 70 -6.34 4.95 30.13
CA ARG A 70 -6.61 4.05 31.27
C ARG A 70 -5.54 4.13 32.35
N VAL A 71 -4.26 4.22 31.97
CA VAL A 71 -3.15 4.27 32.92
C VAL A 71 -2.91 5.69 33.45
N THR A 72 -3.31 6.73 32.72
CA THR A 72 -3.21 8.14 33.13
C THR A 72 -4.49 8.67 33.77
N LEU A 73 -5.43 7.80 34.16
CA LEU A 73 -6.47 8.13 35.16
C LEU A 73 -5.79 8.36 36.51
N ASP A 74 -4.97 9.41 36.62
CA ASP A 74 -3.90 9.49 37.63
C ASP A 74 -4.16 10.55 38.71
N SER A 75 -5.40 11.03 38.83
CA SER A 75 -5.78 11.64 40.09
C SER A 75 -6.17 10.53 41.05
N GLU A 76 -5.59 10.49 42.26
CA GLU A 76 -6.15 9.69 43.37
C GLU A 76 -7.67 9.92 43.50
N GLU A 77 -8.11 11.13 43.16
CA GLU A 77 -9.51 11.50 43.11
C GLU A 77 -10.33 10.71 42.09
N ASP A 78 -9.77 10.35 40.93
CA ASP A 78 -10.44 9.51 39.93
C ASP A 78 -10.61 8.09 40.47
N TRP A 79 -9.57 7.48 41.05
CA TRP A 79 -9.66 6.13 41.62
C TRP A 79 -10.51 6.05 42.90
N LYS A 80 -10.72 7.17 43.60
CA LYS A 80 -11.70 7.28 44.68
C LYS A 80 -13.15 7.25 44.17
N LYS A 81 -13.39 7.45 42.88
CA LYS A 81 -14.75 7.34 42.29
C LYS A 81 -15.17 5.88 42.19
N SER A 82 -16.50 5.66 42.20
CA SER A 82 -17.04 4.32 42.00
C SER A 82 -16.60 3.71 40.66
N PRO A 83 -16.48 2.37 40.54
CA PRO A 83 -16.16 1.72 39.28
C PRO A 83 -17.10 2.12 38.13
N ARG A 84 -18.37 2.40 38.42
CA ARG A 84 -19.34 2.89 37.44
C ARG A 84 -18.92 4.24 36.85
N ALA A 85 -18.39 5.15 37.66
CA ALA A 85 -17.95 6.46 37.21
C ALA A 85 -16.69 6.36 36.34
N ILE A 86 -15.68 5.59 36.76
CA ILE A 86 -14.48 5.34 35.96
C ILE A 86 -14.82 4.67 34.63
N ASN A 87 -15.64 3.62 34.65
CA ASN A 87 -16.06 2.93 33.44
C ASN A 87 -16.86 3.85 32.51
N ALA A 88 -17.62 4.81 33.05
CA ALA A 88 -18.30 5.82 32.25
C ALA A 88 -17.32 6.80 31.58
N LEU A 89 -16.24 7.21 32.27
CA LEU A 89 -15.18 8.04 31.67
C LEU A 89 -14.48 7.31 30.52
N ILE A 90 -14.11 6.04 30.72
CA ILE A 90 -13.50 5.21 29.67
C ILE A 90 -14.46 5.05 28.49
N ARG A 91 -15.74 4.77 28.73
CA ARG A 91 -16.76 4.71 27.66
C ARG A 91 -16.92 6.05 26.93
N LYS A 92 -16.84 7.17 27.64
CA LYS A 92 -16.90 8.51 27.05
C LYS A 92 -15.69 8.72 26.14
N LYS A 93 -14.48 8.38 26.59
CA LYS A 93 -13.26 8.47 25.79
C LYS A 93 -13.29 7.54 24.57
N GLU A 94 -13.78 6.30 24.72
CA GLU A 94 -14.03 5.38 23.60
C GLU A 94 -14.94 6.02 22.54
N LYS A 95 -16.03 6.68 22.97
CA LYS A 95 -16.95 7.38 22.06
C LYS A 95 -16.33 8.62 21.43
N GLU A 96 -15.51 9.35 22.16
CA GLU A 96 -14.78 10.52 21.64
C GLU A 96 -13.79 10.10 20.55
N ILE A 97 -12.90 9.14 20.84
CA ILE A 97 -11.92 8.62 19.89
C ILE A 97 -12.63 8.10 18.64
N ALA A 98 -13.68 7.30 18.83
CA ALA A 98 -14.42 6.75 17.72
C ALA A 98 -15.40 7.74 17.07
N GLY A 99 -15.64 8.90 17.68
CA GLY A 99 -16.41 10.01 17.11
C GLY A 99 -15.57 10.90 16.20
N ARG A 100 -14.24 10.75 16.21
CA ARG A 100 -13.35 11.53 15.35
C ARG A 100 -13.67 11.33 13.88
N GLU A 101 -13.52 12.43 13.16
CA GLU A 101 -13.56 12.42 11.71
C GLU A 101 -12.47 11.47 11.19
N PRO A 102 -12.77 10.74 10.10
CA PRO A 102 -11.73 9.97 9.42
C PRO A 102 -10.59 10.91 9.01
N PRO A 103 -9.33 10.44 9.08
CA PRO A 103 -8.23 11.25 8.59
C PRO A 103 -8.41 11.50 7.09
N SER A 104 -7.96 12.67 6.64
CA SER A 104 -7.89 12.97 5.21
C SER A 104 -6.88 12.03 4.56
N ILE A 105 -7.35 11.19 3.63
CA ILE A 105 -6.48 10.36 2.80
C ILE A 105 -6.06 11.22 1.60
N PRO A 106 -4.76 11.38 1.32
CA PRO A 106 -4.30 12.12 0.15
C PRO A 106 -4.92 11.61 -1.15
N GLN A 107 -4.95 12.48 -2.15
CA GLN A 107 -5.26 12.06 -3.52
C GLN A 107 -4.12 11.24 -4.10
N ASP A 108 -4.41 10.52 -5.18
CA ASP A 108 -3.44 9.67 -5.85
C ASP A 108 -2.32 10.52 -6.48
N VAL A 109 -1.09 10.08 -6.27
CA VAL A 109 0.10 10.69 -6.87
C VAL A 109 0.34 10.15 -8.29
N PRO A 110 1.13 10.83 -9.13
CA PRO A 110 1.58 10.29 -10.42
C PRO A 110 2.13 8.87 -10.32
N GLY A 111 1.62 7.97 -11.15
CA GLY A 111 2.02 6.56 -11.18
C GLY A 111 0.85 5.60 -11.36
N LEU A 112 1.07 4.34 -10.97
CA LEU A 112 0.05 3.32 -11.05
C LEU A 112 -1.12 3.64 -10.11
N ALA A 113 -2.32 3.78 -10.67
CA ALA A 113 -3.55 3.98 -9.92
C ALA A 113 -4.34 2.67 -9.80
N TRP A 114 -5.40 2.72 -8.98
CA TRP A 114 -6.21 1.54 -8.65
C TRP A 114 -7.70 1.85 -8.79
N ASP A 115 -8.38 1.01 -9.54
CA ASP A 115 -9.83 1.08 -9.67
C ASP A 115 -10.53 -0.24 -9.41
N VAL A 116 -11.84 -0.20 -9.20
CA VAL A 116 -12.64 -1.41 -9.02
C VAL A 116 -12.96 -1.99 -10.39
N ASP A 117 -12.49 -3.19 -10.65
CA ASP A 117 -12.86 -3.96 -11.82
C ASP A 117 -14.38 -4.22 -11.80
N PRO A 118 -15.15 -3.79 -12.82
CA PRO A 118 -16.60 -3.90 -12.80
C PRO A 118 -17.10 -5.35 -12.91
N ARG A 119 -16.26 -6.29 -13.36
CA ARG A 119 -16.61 -7.71 -13.52
C ARG A 119 -16.27 -8.49 -12.26
N GLU A 120 -15.10 -8.27 -11.70
CA GLU A 120 -14.62 -9.02 -10.54
C GLU A 120 -15.02 -8.37 -9.20
N GLY A 121 -15.29 -7.06 -9.21
CA GLY A 121 -15.51 -6.28 -7.99
C GLY A 121 -14.25 -6.18 -7.11
N LEU A 122 -13.06 -6.34 -7.71
CA LEU A 122 -11.75 -6.31 -7.06
C LEU A 122 -10.93 -5.13 -7.57
N LEU A 123 -9.89 -4.73 -6.83
CA LEU A 123 -8.99 -3.67 -7.28
C LEU A 123 -8.12 -4.15 -8.45
N THR A 124 -8.06 -3.36 -9.51
CA THR A 124 -7.28 -3.61 -10.73
C THR A 124 -6.38 -2.41 -11.02
N PRO A 125 -5.14 -2.64 -11.51
CA PRO A 125 -4.21 -1.58 -11.84
C PRO A 125 -4.69 -0.83 -13.07
N VAL A 126 -4.72 0.51 -12.98
CA VAL A 126 -5.12 1.41 -14.07
C VAL A 126 -4.06 2.50 -14.23
N PHE A 127 -3.70 2.76 -15.48
CA PHE A 127 -2.91 3.93 -15.84
C PHE A 127 -3.84 4.94 -16.49
N HIS A 128 -4.03 6.09 -15.84
CA HIS A 128 -4.90 7.12 -16.37
C HIS A 128 -4.15 7.89 -17.48
N PRO A 129 -4.79 8.17 -18.63
CA PRO A 129 -4.22 9.05 -19.66
C PRO A 129 -3.80 10.42 -19.12
N GLY A 130 -4.46 10.87 -18.04
CA GLY A 130 -4.35 12.22 -17.53
C GLY A 130 -5.18 13.19 -18.38
N ASP A 131 -5.50 14.35 -17.82
CA ASP A 131 -6.13 15.44 -18.57
C ASP A 131 -5.01 16.23 -19.27
N LEU A 132 -4.66 15.80 -20.49
CA LEU A 132 -3.66 16.50 -21.29
C LEU A 132 -4.25 17.81 -21.84
N GLY A 133 -3.52 18.91 -21.68
CA GLY A 133 -3.83 20.15 -22.37
C GLY A 133 -3.63 20.03 -23.89
N THR A 134 -4.21 20.96 -24.64
CA THR A 134 -4.06 21.03 -26.11
C THR A 134 -2.59 21.04 -26.52
N GLN A 135 -1.78 21.90 -25.88
CA GLN A 135 -0.34 22.01 -26.18
C GLN A 135 0.42 20.70 -25.91
N GLU A 136 0.12 20.04 -24.80
CA GLU A 136 0.76 18.76 -24.46
C GLU A 136 0.38 17.68 -25.46
N THR A 137 -0.89 17.64 -25.87
CA THR A 137 -1.37 16.71 -26.90
C THR A 137 -0.63 16.94 -28.22
N ASP A 138 -0.53 18.19 -28.68
CA ASP A 138 0.20 18.55 -29.91
C ASP A 138 1.69 18.18 -29.83
N ASP A 139 2.32 18.37 -28.66
CA ASP A 139 3.71 17.99 -28.44
C ASP A 139 3.91 16.47 -28.52
N LEU A 140 3.03 15.70 -27.88
CA LEU A 140 3.05 14.24 -27.95
C LEU A 140 2.77 13.73 -29.36
N GLU A 141 1.81 14.32 -30.09
CA GLU A 141 1.51 13.95 -31.48
C GLU A 141 2.72 14.12 -32.41
N ARG A 142 3.52 15.17 -32.19
CA ARG A 142 4.74 15.41 -32.97
C ARG A 142 5.87 14.44 -32.64
N MET A 143 6.05 14.08 -31.37
CA MET A 143 7.17 13.22 -30.94
C MET A 143 6.86 11.71 -31.06
N ARG A 144 5.61 11.31 -30.89
CA ARG A 144 5.19 9.89 -30.82
C ARG A 144 5.64 9.07 -32.03
N PRO A 145 5.52 9.52 -33.30
CA PRO A 145 5.91 8.71 -34.45
C PRO A 145 7.38 8.28 -34.41
N PHE A 146 8.29 9.20 -34.05
CA PHE A 146 9.72 8.91 -33.92
C PHE A 146 10.01 7.95 -32.77
N LEU A 147 9.36 8.15 -31.62
CA LEU A 147 9.54 7.27 -30.48
C LEU A 147 8.99 5.85 -30.77
N LEU A 148 7.88 5.75 -31.50
CA LEU A 148 7.29 4.47 -31.92
C LEU A 148 8.17 3.76 -32.95
N GLU A 149 8.78 4.48 -33.87
CA GLU A 149 9.80 3.95 -34.80
C GLU A 149 10.97 3.33 -34.03
N CYS A 150 11.59 4.08 -33.11
CA CYS A 150 12.67 3.56 -32.27
C CYS A 150 12.25 2.33 -31.44
N ALA A 151 11.01 2.31 -30.93
CA ALA A 151 10.49 1.16 -30.17
C ALA A 151 10.29 -0.07 -31.06
N ASN A 152 9.87 0.12 -32.32
CA ASN A 152 9.76 -0.96 -33.30
C ASN A 152 11.13 -1.51 -33.68
N ASP A 153 12.13 -0.65 -33.90
CA ASP A 153 13.51 -1.05 -34.19
C ASP A 153 14.11 -1.85 -33.04
N LEU A 154 13.85 -1.43 -31.79
CA LEU A 154 14.24 -2.18 -30.60
C LEU A 154 13.60 -3.58 -30.57
N CYS A 155 12.28 -3.67 -30.79
CA CYS A 155 11.61 -4.97 -30.86
C CYS A 155 12.17 -5.86 -31.98
N ALA A 156 12.51 -5.30 -33.14
CA ALA A 156 13.11 -6.03 -34.26
C ALA A 156 14.53 -6.51 -33.93
N ALA A 157 15.35 -5.67 -33.30
CA ALA A 157 16.70 -6.03 -32.85
C ALA A 157 16.67 -7.17 -31.82
N ILE A 158 15.74 -7.12 -30.85
CA ILE A 158 15.53 -8.20 -29.88
C ILE A 158 15.04 -9.49 -30.57
N ALA A 159 14.17 -9.40 -31.57
CA ALA A 159 13.72 -10.59 -32.30
C ALA A 159 14.86 -11.25 -33.10
N ALA A 160 15.75 -10.44 -33.69
CA ALA A 160 16.87 -10.88 -34.52
C ALA A 160 18.03 -11.48 -33.74
N THR A 161 18.18 -11.21 -32.43
CA THR A 161 19.28 -11.78 -31.64
C THR A 161 19.17 -13.31 -31.52
N SER A 162 20.31 -13.98 -31.41
CA SER A 162 20.39 -15.42 -31.14
C SER A 162 20.37 -15.74 -29.64
N SER A 163 20.62 -14.75 -28.78
CA SER A 163 20.71 -14.93 -27.33
C SER A 163 19.34 -15.10 -26.65
N ASN A 164 19.12 -16.26 -26.04
CA ASN A 164 17.89 -16.55 -25.30
C ASN A 164 17.78 -15.76 -23.99
N SER A 165 18.90 -15.49 -23.30
CA SER A 165 18.90 -14.71 -22.04
C SER A 165 18.48 -13.26 -22.30
N VAL A 166 19.08 -12.63 -23.32
CA VAL A 166 18.72 -11.27 -23.75
C VAL A 166 17.26 -11.17 -24.16
N LYS A 167 16.75 -12.16 -24.93
CA LYS A 167 15.33 -12.23 -25.29
C LYS A 167 14.43 -12.32 -24.08
N ALA A 168 14.74 -13.20 -23.14
CA ALA A 168 13.93 -13.41 -21.93
C ALA A 168 13.83 -12.13 -21.09
N ILE A 169 14.93 -11.39 -20.99
CA ILE A 169 14.98 -10.13 -20.22
C ILE A 169 14.21 -9.03 -20.95
N LEU A 170 14.55 -8.71 -22.20
CA LEU A 170 14.09 -7.46 -22.83
C LEU A 170 12.74 -7.55 -23.56
N THR A 171 12.32 -8.72 -24.04
CA THR A 171 11.16 -8.83 -24.94
C THR A 171 9.90 -8.24 -24.31
N ASN A 172 9.61 -8.58 -23.05
CA ASN A 172 8.41 -8.12 -22.37
C ASN A 172 8.47 -6.61 -22.08
N HIS A 173 9.62 -6.08 -21.67
CA HIS A 173 9.78 -4.65 -21.38
C HIS A 173 9.68 -3.80 -22.64
N ALA A 174 10.30 -4.21 -23.74
CA ALA A 174 10.22 -3.51 -25.02
C ALA A 174 8.79 -3.55 -25.60
N ALA A 175 8.13 -4.71 -25.57
CA ALA A 175 6.75 -4.85 -26.04
C ALA A 175 5.78 -3.99 -25.21
N ARG A 176 5.95 -3.96 -23.88
CA ARG A 176 5.15 -3.12 -22.98
C ARG A 176 5.38 -1.63 -23.23
N TYR A 177 6.65 -1.21 -23.40
CA TYR A 177 6.98 0.17 -23.75
C TYR A 177 6.35 0.59 -25.08
N ARG A 178 6.48 -0.24 -26.12
CA ARG A 178 5.84 0.03 -27.40
C ARG A 178 4.32 0.15 -27.26
N SER A 179 3.69 -0.79 -26.55
CA SER A 179 2.24 -0.79 -26.34
C SER A 179 1.73 0.42 -25.56
N SER A 180 2.54 1.05 -24.71
CA SER A 180 2.10 2.22 -23.94
C SER A 180 2.06 3.50 -24.79
N ILE A 181 2.88 3.56 -25.85
CA ILE A 181 2.95 4.69 -26.79
C ILE A 181 2.18 4.46 -28.10
N ASP A 182 1.84 3.23 -28.46
CA ASP A 182 1.07 2.87 -29.66
C ASP A 182 -0.44 3.13 -29.49
N LYS A 183 -0.77 4.37 -29.12
CA LYS A 183 -2.12 4.86 -28.85
C LYS A 183 -2.27 6.26 -29.45
N HIS A 184 -3.50 6.73 -29.64
CA HIS A 184 -3.72 8.15 -29.94
C HIS A 184 -3.11 9.02 -28.83
N ALA A 185 -2.54 10.21 -29.15
CA ALA A 185 -1.83 11.01 -28.15
C ALA A 185 -2.70 11.33 -26.91
N SER A 186 -3.97 11.66 -27.14
CA SER A 186 -5.00 11.84 -26.09
C SER A 186 -5.34 10.59 -25.26
N GLN A 187 -4.87 9.41 -25.66
CA GLN A 187 -5.08 8.13 -24.97
C GLN A 187 -3.79 7.57 -24.36
N VAL A 188 -2.64 8.20 -24.61
CA VAL A 188 -1.37 7.80 -24.01
C VAL A 188 -1.41 8.13 -22.52
N SER A 189 -1.14 7.13 -21.68
CA SER A 189 -0.90 7.38 -20.26
C SER A 189 0.55 7.66 -19.99
N ILE A 190 0.85 8.88 -19.57
CA ILE A 190 2.20 9.27 -19.17
C ILE A 190 2.70 8.46 -17.98
N ASP A 191 1.81 8.07 -17.06
CA ASP A 191 2.15 7.19 -15.93
C ASP A 191 2.64 5.82 -16.44
N GLU A 192 1.99 5.25 -17.46
CA GLU A 192 2.38 3.96 -18.08
C GLU A 192 3.69 4.08 -18.87
N VAL A 193 3.85 5.14 -19.66
CA VAL A 193 5.05 5.38 -20.47
C VAL A 193 6.26 5.61 -19.58
N TYR A 194 6.14 6.45 -18.54
CA TYR A 194 7.19 6.69 -17.56
C TYR A 194 7.63 5.37 -16.92
N TYR A 195 6.68 4.61 -16.37
CA TYR A 195 6.98 3.35 -15.72
C TYR A 195 7.65 2.37 -16.69
N ALA A 196 7.09 2.14 -17.89
CA ALA A 196 7.68 1.25 -18.88
C ALA A 196 9.12 1.65 -19.26
N GLY A 197 9.41 2.95 -19.34
CA GLY A 197 10.75 3.46 -19.63
C GLY A 197 11.76 3.21 -18.49
N VAL A 198 11.34 3.36 -17.24
CA VAL A 198 12.15 3.00 -16.06
C VAL A 198 12.51 1.52 -16.09
N ARG A 199 11.52 0.64 -16.29
CA ARG A 199 11.76 -0.81 -16.34
C ARG A 199 12.67 -1.22 -17.49
N LEU A 200 12.44 -0.66 -18.69
CA LEU A 200 13.25 -0.95 -19.86
C LEU A 200 14.72 -0.59 -19.61
N ARG A 201 14.96 0.57 -18.97
CA ARG A 201 16.32 0.99 -18.59
C ARG A 201 16.94 0.04 -17.55
N ASN A 202 16.19 -0.38 -16.55
CA ASN A 202 16.67 -1.31 -15.52
C ASN A 202 17.03 -2.67 -16.12
N ALA A 203 16.17 -3.22 -16.96
CA ALA A 203 16.41 -4.47 -17.68
C ALA A 203 17.62 -4.38 -18.62
N THR A 204 17.84 -3.23 -19.25
CA THR A 204 19.02 -3.01 -20.09
C THR A 204 20.31 -2.99 -19.28
N GLU A 205 20.31 -2.34 -18.12
CA GLU A 205 21.46 -2.34 -17.23
C GLU A 205 21.75 -3.74 -16.66
N GLN A 206 20.71 -4.52 -16.34
CA GLN A 206 20.87 -5.92 -15.96
C GLN A 206 21.51 -6.73 -17.09
N MET A 207 20.96 -6.64 -18.30
CA MET A 207 21.50 -7.31 -19.49
C MET A 207 22.97 -6.92 -19.72
N ARG A 208 23.33 -5.64 -19.55
CA ARG A 208 24.71 -5.17 -19.72
C ARG A 208 25.65 -5.82 -18.72
N ARG A 209 25.26 -5.95 -17.46
CA ARG A 209 26.06 -6.62 -16.42
C ARG A 209 26.27 -8.09 -16.73
N GLU A 210 25.20 -8.80 -17.09
CA GLU A 210 25.28 -10.22 -17.48
C GLU A 210 26.19 -10.40 -18.72
N ALA A 211 26.10 -9.51 -19.70
CA ALA A 211 26.96 -9.54 -20.88
C ALA A 211 28.42 -9.19 -20.59
N GLU A 212 28.70 -8.34 -19.61
CA GLU A 212 30.08 -8.05 -19.15
C GLU A 212 30.70 -9.27 -18.47
N ASP A 213 29.93 -10.03 -17.70
CA ASP A 213 30.36 -11.25 -17.02
C ASP A 213 30.61 -12.40 -18.01
N GLU A 214 29.81 -12.51 -19.07
CA GLU A 214 29.91 -13.59 -20.10
C GLU A 214 30.77 -13.24 -21.32
N GLY A 215 31.16 -11.96 -21.46
CA GLY A 215 31.83 -11.41 -22.65
C GLY A 215 30.82 -10.90 -23.68
N MET A 216 30.85 -9.58 -23.96
CA MET A 216 29.79 -8.89 -24.70
C MET A 216 29.63 -9.40 -26.15
N PRO A 217 28.47 -10.00 -26.52
CA PRO A 217 28.17 -10.38 -27.90
C PRO A 217 27.99 -9.16 -28.79
N ARG A 218 28.29 -9.28 -30.09
CA ARG A 218 28.11 -8.18 -31.05
C ARG A 218 26.65 -7.71 -31.13
N GLU A 219 25.71 -8.63 -30.96
CA GLU A 219 24.27 -8.40 -30.92
C GLU A 219 23.87 -7.48 -29.74
N ALA A 220 24.59 -7.54 -28.62
CA ALA A 220 24.33 -6.67 -27.47
C ALA A 220 24.63 -5.19 -27.79
N ALA A 221 25.57 -4.91 -28.69
CA ALA A 221 25.84 -3.55 -29.14
C ALA A 221 24.69 -2.97 -29.98
N GLN A 222 24.14 -3.75 -30.91
CA GLN A 222 22.99 -3.34 -31.73
C GLN A 222 21.74 -3.10 -30.88
N ILE A 223 21.46 -4.00 -29.93
CA ILE A 223 20.36 -3.83 -28.99
C ILE A 223 20.61 -2.59 -28.11
N GLY A 224 21.84 -2.39 -27.63
CA GLY A 224 22.22 -1.22 -26.85
C GLY A 224 21.98 0.10 -27.59
N GLU A 225 22.32 0.17 -28.87
CA GLU A 225 22.04 1.34 -29.73
C GLU A 225 20.53 1.58 -29.89
N ALA A 226 19.74 0.54 -30.15
CA ALA A 226 18.29 0.65 -30.27
C ALA A 226 17.64 1.10 -28.94
N VAL A 227 18.07 0.54 -27.81
CA VAL A 227 17.60 0.98 -26.49
C VAL A 227 17.98 2.44 -26.23
N ASN A 228 19.23 2.84 -26.54
CA ASN A 228 19.66 4.22 -26.33
C ASN A 228 18.84 5.21 -27.15
N SER A 229 18.42 4.83 -28.36
CA SER A 229 17.53 5.64 -29.20
C SER A 229 16.15 5.82 -28.54
N VAL A 230 15.55 4.73 -28.06
CA VAL A 230 14.27 4.78 -27.31
C VAL A 230 14.40 5.64 -26.05
N LEU A 231 15.43 5.39 -25.22
CA LEU A 231 15.64 6.08 -23.95
C LEU A 231 16.07 7.54 -24.12
N GLY A 232 16.68 7.90 -25.25
CA GLY A 232 17.02 9.27 -25.62
C GLY A 232 15.78 10.11 -25.92
N LEU A 233 14.76 9.54 -26.57
CA LEU A 233 13.48 10.20 -26.84
C LEU A 233 12.48 10.09 -25.67
N HIS A 234 12.61 9.06 -24.84
CA HIS A 234 11.74 8.84 -23.67
C HIS A 234 11.67 10.06 -22.73
N GLY A 235 12.83 10.62 -22.36
CA GLY A 235 12.91 11.74 -21.42
C GLY A 235 12.14 12.98 -21.91
N PRO A 236 12.48 13.53 -23.10
CA PRO A 236 11.74 14.63 -23.71
C PRO A 236 10.24 14.34 -23.86
N PHE A 237 9.88 13.12 -24.27
CA PHE A 237 8.47 12.72 -24.44
C PHE A 237 7.69 12.80 -23.12
N VAL A 238 8.22 12.26 -22.03
CA VAL A 238 7.57 12.33 -20.71
C VAL A 238 7.51 13.76 -20.19
N LEU A 239 8.63 14.50 -20.24
CA LEU A 239 8.76 15.85 -19.68
C LEU A 239 7.95 16.92 -20.43
N ALA A 240 7.48 16.63 -21.63
CA ALA A 240 6.55 17.48 -22.37
C ALA A 240 5.25 17.73 -21.61
N THR A 241 4.86 16.79 -20.75
CA THR A 241 3.61 16.84 -19.99
C THR A 241 3.85 17.24 -18.54
N GLU A 242 2.86 17.89 -17.94
CA GLU A 242 2.85 18.23 -16.51
C GLU A 242 2.93 16.99 -15.65
N ARG A 243 2.17 15.95 -16.01
CA ARG A 243 2.19 14.67 -15.31
C ARG A 243 3.59 14.05 -15.31
N GLY A 244 4.32 14.12 -16.42
CA GLY A 244 5.68 13.62 -16.52
C GLY A 244 6.71 14.47 -15.76
N ARG A 245 6.53 15.79 -15.70
CA ARG A 245 7.33 16.66 -14.83
C ARG A 245 7.15 16.32 -13.35
N GLN A 246 5.92 16.00 -12.92
CA GLN A 246 5.66 15.58 -11.55
C GLN A 246 6.35 14.25 -11.20
N HIS A 247 6.43 13.29 -12.13
CA HIS A 247 7.22 12.06 -11.95
C HIS A 247 8.70 12.36 -11.70
N ASP A 248 9.29 13.21 -12.54
CA ASP A 248 10.70 13.57 -12.40
C ASP A 248 10.94 14.37 -11.11
N GLU A 249 10.02 15.24 -10.71
CA GLU A 249 10.08 15.95 -9.43
C GLU A 249 9.99 14.99 -8.24
N ASN A 250 9.06 14.04 -8.26
CA ASN A 250 8.92 13.02 -7.20
C ASN A 250 10.20 12.19 -7.06
N ALA A 251 10.78 11.76 -8.19
CA ALA A 251 12.06 11.04 -8.18
C ALA A 251 13.22 11.89 -7.64
N ARG A 252 13.26 13.20 -7.93
CA ARG A 252 14.30 14.10 -7.41
C ARG A 252 14.17 14.42 -5.92
N ARG A 253 12.95 14.38 -5.37
CA ARG A 253 12.71 14.57 -3.94
C ARG A 253 13.18 13.36 -3.12
N ASP A 254 13.30 12.20 -3.75
CA ASP A 254 13.84 11.02 -3.11
C ASP A 254 15.33 11.18 -2.81
N THR A 255 15.64 11.43 -1.54
CA THR A 255 16.99 11.63 -1.02
C THR A 255 17.51 10.39 -0.29
N ARG A 256 16.87 9.23 -0.49
CA ARG A 256 17.26 8.00 0.19
C ARG A 256 18.67 7.57 -0.16
N THR A 257 19.32 7.01 0.86
CA THR A 257 20.54 6.24 0.70
C THR A 257 20.21 4.84 0.18
N LYS A 258 21.19 4.17 -0.43
CA LYS A 258 21.06 2.77 -0.86
C LYS A 258 20.57 1.82 0.25
N ALA A 259 20.96 2.07 1.50
CA ALA A 259 20.49 1.27 2.63
C ALA A 259 18.98 1.49 2.91
N GLN A 260 18.51 2.72 2.77
CA GLN A 260 17.08 3.05 2.89
C GLN A 260 16.27 2.48 1.73
N ASP A 261 16.79 2.50 0.49
CA ASP A 261 16.15 1.85 -0.66
C ASP A 261 15.98 0.34 -0.42
N VAL A 262 17.02 -0.34 0.07
CA VAL A 262 16.95 -1.77 0.40
C VAL A 262 15.91 -2.02 1.49
N ALA A 263 15.90 -1.20 2.55
CA ALA A 263 14.92 -1.32 3.62
C ALA A 263 13.48 -1.13 3.12
N TYR A 264 13.25 -0.12 2.28
CA TYR A 264 11.96 0.12 1.65
C TYR A 264 11.55 -1.05 0.76
N LYS A 265 12.43 -1.51 -0.13
CA LYS A 265 12.18 -2.63 -1.06
C LYS A 265 11.70 -3.87 -0.32
N LEU A 266 12.38 -4.26 0.77
CA LEU A 266 11.98 -5.42 1.57
C LEU A 266 10.55 -5.28 2.10
N LYS A 267 10.17 -4.08 2.57
CA LYS A 267 8.80 -3.81 3.05
C LYS A 267 7.77 -3.74 1.94
N ALA A 268 8.14 -3.23 0.77
CA ALA A 268 7.30 -3.22 -0.41
C ALA A 268 7.04 -4.65 -0.94
N GLU A 269 8.06 -5.52 -0.94
CA GLU A 269 7.93 -6.94 -1.30
C GLU A 269 7.08 -7.73 -0.29
N GLU A 270 7.27 -7.48 1.02
CA GLU A 270 6.41 -8.03 2.08
C GLU A 270 4.94 -7.60 1.89
N LEU A 271 4.70 -6.34 1.54
CA LEU A 271 3.37 -5.82 1.20
C LEU A 271 2.78 -6.55 -0.01
N ALA A 272 3.53 -6.63 -1.12
CA ALA A 272 3.07 -7.30 -2.34
C ALA A 272 2.72 -8.77 -2.09
N LYS A 273 3.54 -9.49 -1.31
CA LYS A 273 3.29 -10.87 -0.90
C LYS A 273 2.01 -10.99 -0.07
N SER A 274 1.81 -10.10 0.90
CA SER A 274 0.60 -10.10 1.74
C SER A 274 -0.66 -9.81 0.93
N ILE A 275 -0.60 -8.89 -0.03
CA ILE A 275 -1.70 -8.63 -0.99
C ILE A 275 -1.93 -9.86 -1.89
N GLY A 276 -0.86 -10.51 -2.36
CA GLY A 276 -0.96 -11.72 -3.19
C GLY A 276 -1.71 -12.86 -2.50
N GLN A 277 -1.52 -13.00 -1.18
CA GLN A 277 -2.20 -13.97 -0.33
C GLN A 277 -3.62 -13.58 0.07
N SER A 278 -4.01 -12.32 -0.15
CA SER A 278 -5.37 -11.87 0.15
C SER A 278 -6.36 -12.37 -0.90
N HIS A 279 -7.51 -12.87 -0.43
CA HIS A 279 -8.64 -13.18 -1.28
C HIS A 279 -9.60 -11.99 -1.28
N GLY A 280 -10.04 -11.56 -2.47
CA GLY A 280 -11.09 -10.55 -2.59
C GLY A 280 -10.66 -9.09 -2.45
N LEU A 281 -9.35 -8.77 -2.53
CA LEU A 281 -8.88 -7.39 -2.56
C LEU A 281 -8.46 -6.92 -3.95
N VAL A 282 -7.56 -7.66 -4.58
CA VAL A 282 -6.88 -7.26 -5.82
C VAL A 282 -7.01 -8.39 -6.83
N THR A 283 -7.26 -8.03 -8.10
CA THR A 283 -7.25 -8.95 -9.25
C THR A 283 -5.89 -9.64 -9.39
N GLU A 284 -5.82 -10.80 -10.06
CA GLU A 284 -4.54 -11.48 -10.30
C GLU A 284 -3.57 -10.63 -11.14
N LYS A 285 -4.09 -9.86 -12.10
CA LYS A 285 -3.32 -8.85 -12.83
C LYS A 285 -2.70 -7.81 -11.89
N GLY A 286 -3.48 -7.31 -10.94
CA GLY A 286 -2.99 -6.33 -9.96
C GLY A 286 -1.95 -6.88 -9.01
N LYS A 287 -2.07 -8.15 -8.60
CA LYS A 287 -1.05 -8.82 -7.79
C LYS A 287 0.27 -8.94 -8.54
N ALA A 288 0.23 -9.41 -9.80
CA ALA A 288 1.43 -9.54 -10.63
C ALA A 288 2.11 -8.18 -10.84
N GLU A 289 1.34 -7.15 -11.17
CA GLU A 289 1.86 -5.80 -11.39
C GLU A 289 2.53 -5.22 -10.12
N LEU A 290 1.91 -5.42 -8.94
CA LEU A 290 2.45 -4.94 -7.67
C LEU A 290 3.75 -5.66 -7.30
N ILE A 291 3.83 -6.99 -7.52
CA ILE A 291 5.05 -7.77 -7.30
C ILE A 291 6.19 -7.27 -8.18
N GLU A 292 5.91 -7.09 -9.48
CA GLU A 292 6.92 -6.61 -10.43
C GLU A 292 7.42 -5.21 -10.10
N ILE A 293 6.52 -4.27 -9.80
CA ILE A 293 6.88 -2.90 -9.40
C ILE A 293 7.78 -2.89 -8.16
N ASN A 294 7.40 -3.64 -7.12
CA ASN A 294 8.13 -3.62 -5.86
C ASN A 294 9.48 -4.35 -5.94
N ALA A 295 9.59 -5.38 -6.80
CA ALA A 295 10.84 -6.07 -7.06
C ALA A 295 11.90 -5.19 -7.75
N GLU A 296 11.48 -4.12 -8.43
CA GLU A 296 12.37 -3.19 -9.13
C GLU A 296 12.76 -1.97 -8.30
N ALA A 297 12.17 -1.76 -7.12
CA ALA A 297 12.51 -0.64 -6.24
C ALA A 297 14.02 -0.60 -5.90
N GLY A 298 14.63 0.58 -5.98
CA GLY A 298 16.06 0.79 -5.72
C GLY A 298 17.00 0.13 -6.73
N THR A 299 16.53 -0.21 -7.94
CA THR A 299 17.35 -0.88 -8.97
C THR A 299 17.65 0.02 -10.17
N GLY A 300 18.65 -0.39 -10.95
CA GLY A 300 19.05 0.30 -12.17
C GLY A 300 20.00 1.49 -11.96
N PRO A 301 20.25 2.27 -13.03
CA PRO A 301 21.16 3.41 -12.98
C PRO A 301 20.56 4.66 -12.30
N PHE A 302 19.24 4.71 -12.14
CA PHE A 302 18.49 5.78 -11.47
C PHE A 302 17.54 5.16 -10.42
N PRO A 303 18.09 4.62 -9.33
CA PRO A 303 17.30 3.91 -8.31
C PRO A 303 16.13 4.74 -7.79
N GLU A 304 16.31 6.05 -7.62
CA GLU A 304 15.29 6.99 -7.16
C GLU A 304 14.01 6.97 -8.02
N ARG A 305 14.14 6.75 -9.33
CA ARG A 305 12.98 6.67 -10.24
C ARG A 305 12.19 5.39 -10.05
N SER A 306 12.90 4.27 -9.87
CA SER A 306 12.27 2.97 -9.62
C SER A 306 11.61 2.92 -8.25
N THR A 307 12.23 3.52 -7.23
CA THR A 307 11.66 3.57 -5.89
C THR A 307 10.46 4.51 -5.82
N ALA A 308 10.51 5.67 -6.48
CA ALA A 308 9.36 6.57 -6.59
C ALA A 308 8.15 5.91 -7.28
N ALA A 309 8.37 5.11 -8.33
CA ALA A 309 7.31 4.36 -9.00
C ALA A 309 6.65 3.32 -8.06
N ALA A 310 7.46 2.59 -7.28
CA ALA A 310 6.96 1.67 -6.26
C ALA A 310 6.19 2.37 -5.15
N GLU A 311 6.66 3.53 -4.68
CA GLU A 311 5.96 4.32 -3.68
C GLU A 311 4.61 4.83 -4.18
N ALA A 312 4.55 5.34 -5.40
CA ALA A 312 3.30 5.77 -6.00
C ALA A 312 2.29 4.62 -6.09
N ALA A 313 2.72 3.45 -6.58
CA ALA A 313 1.86 2.26 -6.69
C ALA A 313 1.31 1.82 -5.32
N ASN A 314 2.19 1.73 -4.32
CA ASN A 314 1.84 1.31 -2.96
C ASN A 314 0.94 2.35 -2.26
N SER A 315 1.27 3.64 -2.35
CA SER A 315 0.50 4.72 -1.75
C SER A 315 -0.90 4.85 -2.37
N ASN A 316 -0.99 4.80 -3.70
CA ASN A 316 -2.28 4.83 -4.40
C ASN A 316 -3.15 3.62 -4.06
N LEU A 317 -2.57 2.41 -3.94
CA LEU A 317 -3.29 1.20 -3.52
C LEU A 317 -3.87 1.35 -2.13
N LEU A 318 -3.01 1.68 -1.16
CA LEU A 318 -3.40 1.82 0.24
C LEU A 318 -4.39 2.97 0.42
N GLY A 319 -4.20 4.08 -0.30
CA GLY A 319 -5.10 5.22 -0.32
C GLY A 319 -6.49 4.84 -0.85
N LYS A 320 -6.57 4.09 -1.95
CA LYS A 320 -7.83 3.57 -2.49
C LYS A 320 -8.54 2.67 -1.47
N ILE A 321 -7.83 1.71 -0.88
CA ILE A 321 -8.37 0.82 0.16
C ILE A 321 -8.91 1.64 1.34
N ALA A 322 -8.13 2.60 1.85
CA ALA A 322 -8.52 3.42 3.00
C ALA A 322 -9.76 4.26 2.71
N ARG A 323 -9.83 4.93 1.56
CA ARG A 323 -11.00 5.72 1.14
C ARG A 323 -12.25 4.86 1.01
N MET A 324 -12.14 3.63 0.49
CA MET A 324 -13.27 2.68 0.43
C MET A 324 -13.75 2.26 1.81
N VAL A 325 -12.83 1.91 2.72
CA VAL A 325 -13.15 1.56 4.11
C VAL A 325 -13.82 2.72 4.85
N ILE A 326 -13.32 3.95 4.69
CA ILE A 326 -13.93 5.16 5.26
C ILE A 326 -15.36 5.33 4.72
N THR A 327 -15.52 5.27 3.40
CA THR A 327 -16.81 5.49 2.74
C THR A 327 -17.86 4.49 3.23
N GLU A 328 -17.55 3.20 3.27
CA GLU A 328 -18.51 2.19 3.73
C GLU A 328 -18.77 2.27 5.25
N THR A 329 -17.75 2.56 6.06
CA THR A 329 -17.92 2.73 7.52
C THR A 329 -18.80 3.94 7.85
N VAL A 330 -18.66 5.05 7.11
CA VAL A 330 -19.50 6.24 7.25
C VAL A 330 -20.90 6.00 6.70
N LYS A 331 -21.04 5.31 5.56
CA LYS A 331 -22.34 4.93 5.00
C LYS A 331 -23.13 4.04 5.95
N GLU A 332 -22.54 3.09 6.67
CA GLU A 332 -23.29 2.28 7.66
C GLU A 332 -23.85 3.13 8.82
N LEU A 333 -23.23 4.26 9.13
CA LEU A 333 -23.81 5.24 10.07
C LEU A 333 -24.96 6.01 9.41
N ALA A 334 -24.83 6.35 8.13
CA ALA A 334 -25.82 7.11 7.36
C ALA A 334 -26.99 6.28 6.80
N LYS A 335 -26.84 4.97 6.53
CA LYS A 335 -27.92 4.07 6.05
C LYS A 335 -29.02 3.87 7.09
N LYS A 336 -28.81 4.33 8.32
CA LYS A 336 -29.89 4.61 9.27
C LYS A 336 -30.83 5.75 8.81
N SER A 337 -30.60 6.38 7.66
CA SER A 337 -31.41 7.48 7.09
C SER A 337 -31.67 7.39 5.58
N ALA A 338 -31.85 6.19 5.01
CA ALA A 338 -32.48 5.89 3.69
C ALA A 338 -31.60 5.68 2.42
N VAL A 339 -31.98 4.59 1.73
CA VAL A 339 -31.95 4.12 0.30
C VAL A 339 -30.86 4.55 -0.71
N GLY A 340 -30.19 3.55 -1.31
CA GLY A 340 -29.58 3.59 -2.66
C GLY A 340 -28.73 2.34 -2.99
N VAL A 341 -29.22 1.38 -3.79
CA VAL A 341 -28.82 -0.05 -3.71
C VAL A 341 -27.76 -0.56 -4.72
N ALA A 342 -27.50 0.06 -5.87
CA ALA A 342 -26.71 -0.61 -6.92
C ALA A 342 -25.17 -0.49 -6.78
N ALA A 343 -24.64 0.65 -6.34
CA ALA A 343 -23.18 0.84 -6.17
C ALA A 343 -22.62 0.23 -4.85
N ILE A 344 -23.49 -0.43 -4.07
CA ILE A 344 -23.14 -0.98 -2.75
C ILE A 344 -22.38 -2.32 -2.87
N GLY A 345 -22.69 -3.15 -3.88
CA GLY A 345 -22.22 -4.54 -3.93
C GLY A 345 -20.70 -4.69 -3.96
N ALA A 346 -20.03 -4.07 -4.94
CA ALA A 346 -18.57 -4.20 -5.10
C ALA A 346 -17.79 -3.54 -3.95
N GLY A 347 -18.24 -2.37 -3.48
CA GLY A 347 -17.62 -1.68 -2.35
C GLY A 347 -17.70 -2.47 -1.04
N THR A 348 -18.79 -3.21 -0.83
CA THR A 348 -18.96 -4.07 0.36
C THR A 348 -18.00 -5.26 0.34
N THR A 349 -17.82 -5.92 -0.80
CA THR A 349 -16.89 -7.06 -0.95
C THR A 349 -15.46 -6.66 -0.61
N ILE A 350 -14.95 -5.59 -1.22
CA ILE A 350 -13.59 -5.11 -0.96
C ILE A 350 -13.44 -4.67 0.49
N THR A 351 -14.42 -3.95 1.06
CA THR A 351 -14.35 -3.50 2.46
C THR A 351 -14.32 -4.68 3.44
N ASN A 352 -15.11 -5.72 3.19
CA ASN A 352 -15.15 -6.93 4.02
C ASN A 352 -13.83 -7.71 3.98
N ALA A 353 -13.10 -7.68 2.86
CA ALA A 353 -11.77 -8.25 2.76
C ALA A 353 -10.68 -7.30 3.34
N ALA A 354 -10.84 -5.99 3.16
CA ALA A 354 -9.85 -4.98 3.52
C ALA A 354 -9.72 -4.80 5.02
N ILE A 355 -10.83 -4.75 5.77
CA ILE A 355 -10.79 -4.53 7.22
C ILE A 355 -9.98 -5.63 7.94
N PRO A 356 -10.25 -6.93 7.72
CA PRO A 356 -9.43 -8.00 8.29
C PRO A 356 -7.98 -7.91 7.84
N TRP A 357 -7.73 -7.69 6.54
CA TRP A 357 -6.37 -7.62 6.00
C TRP A 357 -5.55 -6.47 6.62
N LEU A 358 -6.13 -5.25 6.70
CA LEU A 358 -5.51 -4.08 7.34
C LEU A 358 -5.23 -4.36 8.82
N THR A 359 -6.14 -5.04 9.51
CA THR A 359 -5.99 -5.38 10.94
C THR A 359 -4.82 -6.35 11.15
N ILE A 360 -4.74 -7.41 10.33
CA ILE A 360 -3.68 -8.43 10.40
C ILE A 360 -2.32 -7.82 10.04
N ASN A 361 -2.28 -6.96 9.02
CA ASN A 361 -1.04 -6.39 8.49
C ASN A 361 -0.63 -5.05 9.14
N GLY A 362 -1.25 -4.66 10.26
CA GLY A 362 -1.02 -3.35 10.86
C GLY A 362 0.45 -3.04 11.20
N THR A 363 1.23 -4.04 11.64
CA THR A 363 2.67 -3.89 11.92
C THR A 363 3.47 -3.65 10.63
N LEU A 364 3.22 -4.43 9.59
CA LEU A 364 3.85 -4.27 8.27
C LEU A 364 3.55 -2.87 7.69
N LEU A 365 2.29 -2.44 7.74
CA LEU A 365 1.87 -1.12 7.25
C LEU A 365 2.54 0.03 8.02
N ALA A 366 2.72 -0.10 9.33
CA ALA A 366 3.44 0.87 10.13
C ALA A 366 4.93 0.92 9.76
N SER A 367 5.58 -0.23 9.57
CA SER A 367 6.99 -0.29 9.13
C SER A 367 7.17 0.30 7.73
N LEU A 368 6.25 0.02 6.80
CA LEU A 368 6.29 0.59 5.46
C LEU A 368 6.12 2.12 5.49
N ALA A 369 5.19 2.63 6.29
CA ALA A 369 5.02 4.07 6.46
C ALA A 369 6.28 4.74 7.04
N ALA A 370 7.01 4.06 7.93
CA ALA A 370 8.26 4.57 8.48
C ALA A 370 9.39 4.65 7.44
N THR A 371 9.39 3.79 6.42
CA THR A 371 10.35 3.84 5.31
C THR A 371 10.00 4.85 4.22
N SER A 372 8.76 5.34 4.19
CA SER A 372 8.25 6.31 3.20
C SER A 372 7.36 7.37 3.85
N PRO A 373 7.89 8.18 4.79
CA PRO A 373 7.08 9.11 5.56
C PRO A 373 6.40 10.16 4.69
N GLU A 374 7.04 10.63 3.61
CA GLU A 374 6.46 11.68 2.76
C GLU A 374 5.15 11.24 2.10
N THR A 375 5.11 10.03 1.55
CA THR A 375 3.96 9.49 0.81
C THR A 375 2.94 8.78 1.70
N LEU A 376 3.36 8.24 2.84
CA LEU A 376 2.51 7.42 3.72
C LEU A 376 2.31 8.00 5.14
N HIS A 377 2.63 9.26 5.40
CA HIS A 377 2.42 9.92 6.72
C HIS A 377 0.98 9.80 7.25
N TRP A 378 -0.02 9.69 6.37
CA TRP A 378 -1.43 9.57 6.74
C TRP A 378 -1.79 8.17 7.27
N LEU A 379 -1.03 7.13 6.92
CA LEU A 379 -1.37 5.73 7.17
C LEU A 379 -1.45 5.39 8.67
N PRO A 380 -0.52 5.82 9.55
CA PRO A 380 -0.64 5.60 10.99
C PRO A 380 -1.90 6.20 11.61
N HIS A 381 -2.31 7.39 11.16
CA HIS A 381 -3.53 8.04 11.63
C HIS A 381 -4.77 7.27 11.16
N PHE A 382 -4.78 6.81 9.91
CA PHE A 382 -5.84 5.95 9.38
C PHE A 382 -5.96 4.63 10.16
N MET A 383 -4.84 3.96 10.44
CA MET A 383 -4.86 2.71 11.20
C MET A 383 -5.37 2.90 12.64
N THR A 384 -5.01 4.01 13.28
CA THR A 384 -5.55 4.37 14.61
C THR A 384 -7.06 4.58 14.56
N TRP A 385 -7.53 5.36 13.60
CA TRP A 385 -8.97 5.59 13.38
C TRP A 385 -9.73 4.28 13.11
N LEU A 386 -9.20 3.42 12.24
CA LEU A 386 -9.84 2.15 11.87
C LEU A 386 -10.01 1.22 13.08
N ARG A 387 -8.97 1.07 13.92
CA ARG A 387 -9.04 0.24 15.14
C ARG A 387 -10.12 0.73 16.10
N ALA A 388 -10.26 2.04 16.27
CA ALA A 388 -11.32 2.63 17.10
C ALA A 388 -12.71 2.32 16.53
N ARG A 389 -12.88 2.33 15.21
CA ARG A 389 -14.15 2.01 14.55
C ARG A 389 -14.53 0.54 14.69
N ILE A 390 -13.62 -0.38 14.42
CA ILE A 390 -13.85 -1.83 14.58
C ILE A 390 -14.24 -2.17 16.03
N SER A 391 -13.60 -1.51 16.99
CA SER A 391 -13.88 -1.71 18.41
C SER A 391 -15.31 -1.30 18.80
N LEU A 392 -15.94 -0.35 18.09
CA LEU A 392 -17.32 0.03 18.32
C LEU A 392 -18.32 -0.94 17.69
N THR A 393 -18.05 -1.43 16.49
CA THR A 393 -18.99 -2.32 15.78
C THR A 393 -19.11 -3.66 16.46
N ALA A 394 -18.01 -4.20 17.02
CA ALA A 394 -18.02 -5.43 17.82
C ALA A 394 -18.86 -5.36 19.13
N LYS A 395 -19.38 -4.18 19.52
CA LYS A 395 -20.23 -4.00 20.71
C LYS A 395 -21.73 -4.16 20.41
N LYS A 396 -22.12 -4.10 19.14
CA LYS A 396 -23.51 -4.27 18.69
C LYS A 396 -23.70 -5.72 18.31
#